data_AF-A0A7D5R7H9-F1
#
_entry.id   AF-A0A7D5R7H9-F1
#
_cell.length_a   1.000
_cell.length_b   1.000
_cell.length_c   1.000
_cell.angle_alpha   90.00
_cell.angle_beta   90.00
_cell.angle_gamma   90.00
#
_symmetry.space_group_name_H-M   'P 1'
#
loop_
_entity.id
_entity.type
_entity.pdbx_description
1 polymer ?
#
loop_
_entity_poly.entity_id
_entity_poly.type
_entity_poly.pdbx_seq_one_letter_code
_entity_poly.pdbx_strand_id
1 'polypeptide(L)' 'MSLSLFKVNVEFNKEFFSIEKDQITIGIKTKPIKGKANKEIIKKIAKHFKVSTSMIQIKSGHKSSQKIIQIQD' A
#
# COMPACT_ATOMS: atom_id res chain seq x y z
N MET A 1 21.11 -0.70 -1.04
CA MET A 1 19.84 -0.10 -0.58
C MET A 1 19.22 0.63 -1.76
N SER A 2 18.23 0.01 -2.37
CA SER A 2 17.41 0.66 -3.39
C SER A 2 16.17 1.26 -2.74
N LEU A 3 15.71 2.39 -3.27
CA LEU A 3 14.53 3.10 -2.80
C LEU A 3 13.53 3.17 -3.95
N SER A 4 12.44 2.43 -3.82
CA SER A 4 11.36 2.43 -4.81
C SER A 4 10.14 3.17 -4.25
N LEU A 5 9.59 4.10 -5.03
CA LEU A 5 8.36 4.81 -4.71
C LEU A 5 7.21 4.29 -5.58
N PHE A 6 6.14 3.88 -4.91
CA PHE A 6 4.92 3.40 -5.56
C PHE A 6 3.76 4.32 -5.24
N LYS A 7 2.96 4.64 -6.27
CA LYS A 7 1.65 5.29 -6.11
C LYS A 7 0.62 4.21 -5.81
N VAL A 8 -0.01 4.28 -4.66
CA VAL A 8 -1.00 3.29 -4.22
C VAL A 8 -2.39 3.89 -4.29
N ASN A 9 -3.26 3.29 -5.11
CA ASN A 9 -4.68 3.63 -5.20
C ASN A 9 -5.49 2.61 -4.41
N VAL A 10 -6.28 3.08 -3.44
CA VAL A 10 -7.08 2.23 -2.56
C VAL A 10 -8.54 2.27 -3.01
N GLU A 11 -9.07 1.11 -3.40
CA GLU A 11 -10.50 0.91 -3.66
C GLU A 11 -11.15 0.17 -2.49
N PHE A 12 -12.34 0.63 -2.11
CA PHE A 12 -13.13 0.03 -1.03
C PHE A 12 -14.18 -0.94 -1.58
N ASN A 13 -14.66 -1.85 -0.73
CA ASN A 13 -15.71 -2.84 -1.03
C ASN A 13 -15.30 -3.97 -2.00
N LYS A 14 -14.06 -3.99 -2.50
CA LYS A 14 -13.52 -5.06 -3.35
C LYS A 14 -12.20 -5.53 -2.77
N GLU A 15 -11.81 -6.78 -3.04
CA GLU A 15 -10.49 -7.30 -2.64
C GLU A 15 -9.72 -7.75 -3.87
N PHE A 16 -8.65 -7.01 -4.18
CA PHE A 16 -7.74 -7.33 -5.28
C PHE A 16 -6.41 -6.59 -5.06
N PHE A 17 -5.39 -6.98 -5.82
CA PHE A 17 -4.08 -6.36 -5.80
C PHE A 17 -3.53 -6.39 -7.22
N SER A 18 -3.30 -5.21 -7.80
CA SER A 18 -2.75 -5.04 -9.15
C SER A 18 -1.54 -4.12 -9.08
N ILE A 19 -0.49 -4.45 -9.84
CA ILE A 19 0.69 -3.60 -10.00
C ILE A 19 0.87 -3.31 -11.49
N GLU A 20 0.94 -2.03 -11.83
CA GLU A 20 1.30 -1.53 -13.15
C GLU A 20 2.47 -0.56 -13.03
N LYS A 21 3.67 -1.02 -13.43
CA LYS A 21 4.94 -0.27 -13.37
C LYS A 21 5.26 0.26 -11.95
N ASP A 22 4.79 1.46 -11.62
CA ASP A 22 5.00 2.16 -10.34
C ASP A 22 3.68 2.47 -9.62
N GLN A 23 2.56 1.94 -10.12
CA GLN A 23 1.23 2.13 -9.55
C GLN A 23 0.68 0.82 -9.02
N ILE A 24 0.26 0.83 -7.76
CA ILE A 24 -0.33 -0.31 -7.07
C ILE A 24 -1.81 0.01 -6.82
N THR A 25 -2.72 -0.80 -7.33
CA THR A 25 -4.14 -0.67 -7.02
C THR A 25 -4.54 -1.78 -6.05
N ILE A 26 -5.02 -1.40 -4.88
CA ILE A 26 -5.40 -2.32 -3.81
C ILE A 26 -6.87 -2.16 -3.50
N GLY A 27 -7.62 -3.24 -3.68
CA GLY A 27 -8.94 -3.42 -3.12
C GLY A 27 -8.86 -3.87 -1.66
N ILE A 28 -9.50 -3.14 -0.75
CA ILE A 28 -9.79 -3.59 0.61
C ILE A 28 -11.30 -3.63 0.87
N LYS A 29 -11.76 -4.70 1.53
CA LYS A 29 -13.12 -4.79 2.07
C LYS A 29 -13.29 -4.00 3.38
N THR A 30 -12.18 -3.69 4.03
CA THR A 30 -12.15 -2.99 5.31
C THR A 30 -12.57 -1.53 5.11
N LYS A 31 -13.53 -1.06 5.90
CA LYS A 31 -13.85 0.37 5.96
C LYS A 31 -12.58 1.17 6.28
N PRO A 32 -12.42 2.42 5.78
CA PRO A 32 -11.30 3.31 6.08
C PRO A 32 -11.36 3.83 7.54
N ILE A 33 -11.45 2.91 8.49
CA ILE A 33 -11.36 3.19 9.91
C ILE A 33 -9.88 3.49 10.18
N LYS A 34 -9.62 4.68 10.72
CA LYS A 34 -8.31 5.27 10.99
C LYS A 34 -7.28 4.19 11.39
N GLY A 35 -6.29 3.96 10.53
CA GLY A 35 -5.17 3.03 10.76
C GLY A 35 -5.39 1.55 10.36
N LYS A 36 -6.62 1.03 10.29
CA LYS A 36 -6.88 -0.37 9.87
C LYS A 36 -6.56 -0.60 8.39
N ALA A 37 -7.00 0.31 7.53
CA ALA A 37 -6.70 0.26 6.10
C ALA A 37 -5.19 0.32 5.82
N ASN A 38 -4.46 1.20 6.52
CA ASN A 38 -3.02 1.35 6.34
C ASN A 38 -2.26 0.05 6.69
N LYS A 39 -2.63 -0.60 7.80
CA LYS A 39 -2.01 -1.89 8.20
C LYS A 39 -2.25 -2.99 7.17
N GLU A 40 -3.47 -3.10 6.64
CA GLU A 40 -3.82 -4.06 5.60
C GLU A 40 -3.04 -3.83 4.30
N ILE A 41 -2.94 -2.58 3.86
CA ILE A 41 -2.18 -2.20 2.67
C ILE A 41 -0.71 -2.58 2.82
N ILE A 42 -0.08 -2.20 3.95
CA ILE A 42 1.32 -2.52 4.23
C ILE A 42 1.53 -4.05 4.24
N LYS A 43 0.63 -4.81 4.86
CA LYS A 43 0.71 -6.28 4.88
C LYS A 43 0.60 -6.89 3.48
N LYS A 44 -0.32 -6.43 2.65
CA LYS A 44 -0.47 -6.92 1.26
C LYS A 44 0.80 -6.63 0.46
N ILE A 45 1.29 -5.39 0.51
CA ILE A 45 2.52 -4.99 -0.19
C ILE A 45 3.71 -5.81 0.31
N ALA A 46 3.90 -5.96 1.63
CA ALA A 46 4.97 -6.78 2.21
C ALA A 46 4.97 -8.21 1.68
N LYS A 47 3.79 -8.85 1.63
CA LYS A 47 3.64 -10.20 1.11
C LYS A 47 3.97 -10.31 -0.38
N HIS A 48 3.53 -9.35 -1.19
CA HIS A 48 3.77 -9.35 -2.63
C HIS A 48 5.24 -9.11 -2.98
N PHE A 49 5.89 -8.16 -2.31
CA PHE A 49 7.29 -7.82 -2.54
C PHE A 49 8.27 -8.69 -1.73
N LYS A 50 7.76 -9.57 -0.85
CA LYS A 50 8.55 -10.39 0.08
C LYS A 50 9.50 -9.57 0.98
N VAL A 51 9.14 -8.33 1.27
CA VAL A 51 9.90 -7.42 2.14
C VAL A 51 9.27 -7.34 3.53
N SER A 52 10.05 -6.92 4.52
CA SER A 52 9.52 -6.65 5.86
C SER A 52 8.54 -5.47 5.85
N THR A 53 7.50 -5.54 6.68
CA THR A 53 6.59 -4.40 6.88
C THR A 53 7.31 -3.15 7.39
N SER A 54 8.46 -3.30 8.05
CA SER A 54 9.27 -2.16 8.53
C SER A 54 9.98 -1.42 7.41
N MET A 55 10.20 -2.08 6.27
CA MET A 55 10.81 -1.48 5.07
C MET A 55 9.80 -0.70 4.22
N ILE A 56 8.51 -0.79 4.57
CA ILE A 56 7.42 -0.12 3.86
C ILE A 56 6.98 1.10 4.66
N GLN A 57 7.13 2.29 4.08
CA GLN A 57 6.68 3.54 4.67
C GLN A 57 5.68 4.28 3.79
N ILE A 58 4.59 4.74 4.38
CA ILE A 58 3.67 5.67 3.71
C ILE A 58 4.26 7.08 3.83
N LYS A 59 4.78 7.61 2.72
CA LYS A 59 5.33 8.97 2.65
C LYS A 59 4.23 10.03 2.55
N SER A 60 3.13 9.74 1.85
CA SER A 60 2.03 10.69 1.68
C SER A 60 0.68 9.99 1.52
N GLY A 61 -0.41 10.76 1.67
CA GLY A 61 -1.78 10.26 1.49
C GLY A 61 -2.35 9.52 2.70
N HIS A 62 -1.84 9.77 3.92
CA HIS A 62 -2.35 9.12 5.15
C HIS A 62 -3.87 9.22 5.32
N LYS A 63 -4.47 10.33 4.89
CA LYS A 63 -5.93 10.59 4.92
C LYS A 63 -6.64 10.41 3.56
N SER A 64 -5.91 10.12 2.48
CA SER A 64 -6.45 9.96 1.12
C SER A 64 -6.51 8.49 0.70
N SER A 65 -7.38 8.17 -0.26
CA SER A 65 -7.42 6.89 -0.98
C SER A 65 -6.19 6.71 -1.88
N GLN A 66 -5.59 7.81 -2.32
CA GLN A 66 -4.31 7.81 -3.03
C GLN A 66 -3.17 8.03 -2.04
N LYS A 67 -2.19 7.12 -2.05
CA LYS A 67 -1.04 7.10 -1.13
C LYS A 67 0.25 7.01 -1.92
N ILE A 68 1.33 7.52 -1.34
CA ILE A 68 2.68 7.29 -1.86
C ILE A 68 3.39 6.42 -0.83
N ILE A 69 3.80 5.24 -1.26
CA ILE A 69 4.47 4.25 -0.42
C ILE A 69 5.88 4.06 -0.92
N GLN A 70 6.83 4.12 0.01
CA GLN A 70 8.22 3.84 -0.23
C GLN A 70 8.53 2.43 0.26
N ILE A 71 9.22 1.66 -0.56
CA ILE A 71 9.74 0.34 -0.23
C ILE A 71 11.27 0.41 -0.26
N GLN A 72 11.89 -0.12 0.79
CA GLN A 72 13.35 -0.27 0.91
C GLN A 72 13.71 -1.74 0.77
N ASP A 73 14.61 -2.07 -0.16
CA ASP A 73 15.20 -3.40 -0.34
C ASP A 73 16.74 -3.30 -0.42
#